data_AF-A0A0F8YMA9-F1
#
_entry.id   AF-A0A0F8YMA9-F1
#
_cell.length_a   1.000
_cell.length_b   1.000
_cell.length_c   1.000
_cell.angle_alpha   90.00
_cell.angle_beta   90.00
_cell.angle_gamma   90.00
#
_symmetry.space_group_name_H-M   'P 1'
#
loop_
_entity.id
_entity.type
_entity.pdbx_description
1 polymer ?
#
loop_
_entity_poly.entity_id
_entity_poly.type
_entity_poly.pdbx_seq_one_letter_code
_entity_poly.pdbx_strand_id
1 'polypeptide(L)'
;MTKEIEFAIWYDANEHLDPINSCGESIKDALDAICAKNKVGHGEISYEILKPGDDRVPPVPRWLETTNGVIPRLLVATAKTSSYIYQGPMGIVGDLDKKDIARLRVIVQRVHQKFHPKTTPLTDPECDRIIDQQGMDVVMDQLRSSTVN
;
A
#
# COMPACT_ATOMS: atom_id res chain seq x y z
N MET A 1 -8.70 0.41 20.90
CA MET A 1 -8.12 1.73 21.18
C MET A 1 -7.63 2.26 19.84
N THR A 2 -8.34 3.22 19.25
CA THR A 2 -8.00 3.78 17.94
C THR A 2 -6.82 4.72 18.14
N LYS A 3 -5.71 4.49 17.44
CA LYS A 3 -4.56 5.39 17.46
C LYS A 3 -4.52 6.15 16.13
N GLU A 4 -4.04 7.38 16.12
CA GLU A 4 -3.83 8.12 14.88
C GLU A 4 -2.35 8.09 14.53
N ILE A 5 -2.04 7.88 13.25
CA ILE A 5 -0.70 8.09 12.72
C ILE A 5 -0.76 9.35 11.87
N GLU A 6 0.26 10.17 12.06
CA GLU A 6 0.47 11.39 11.32
C GLU A 6 1.80 11.26 10.59
N PHE A 7 1.78 11.57 9.30
CA PHE A 7 2.96 11.69 8.46
C PHE A 7 2.98 13.09 7.85
N ALA A 8 4.11 13.78 7.93
CA ALA A 8 4.21 15.15 7.44
C ALA A 8 5.43 15.32 6.54
N ILE A 9 5.27 16.04 5.42
CA ILE A 9 6.33 16.33 4.47
C ILE A 9 6.36 17.83 4.13
N TRP A 10 7.56 18.37 4.09
CA TRP A 10 7.83 19.72 3.62
C TRP A 10 7.94 19.73 2.10
N TYR A 11 7.29 20.70 1.45
CA TYR A 11 7.34 20.88 0.01
C TYR A 11 7.36 22.37 -0.38
N ASP A 12 7.83 22.66 -1.60
CA ASP A 12 7.71 23.98 -2.22
C ASP A 12 6.36 24.10 -2.94
N ALA A 13 5.51 25.02 -2.49
CA ALA A 13 4.21 25.27 -3.11
C ALA A 13 4.29 25.87 -4.52
N ASN A 14 5.46 26.36 -4.95
CA ASN A 14 5.64 26.79 -6.33
C ASN A 14 5.79 25.60 -7.30
N GLU A 15 6.42 24.51 -6.85
CA GLU A 15 6.64 23.30 -7.67
C GLU A 15 5.45 22.35 -7.60
N HIS A 16 4.79 22.26 -6.44
CA HIS A 16 3.68 21.35 -6.20
C HIS A 16 2.39 22.12 -5.92
N LEU A 17 1.73 22.56 -7.01
CA LEU A 17 0.42 23.22 -6.96
C LEU A 17 -0.69 22.28 -6.43
N ASP A 18 -0.53 20.97 -6.68
CA ASP A 18 -1.37 19.91 -6.11
C ASP A 18 -0.49 18.85 -5.42
N PRO A 19 -0.11 19.11 -4.15
CA PRO A 19 0.79 18.24 -3.40
C PRO A 19 0.13 16.91 -3.02
N ILE A 20 -1.21 16.86 -2.96
CA ILE A 20 -1.94 15.63 -2.66
C ILE A 20 -1.87 14.69 -3.87
N ASN A 21 -2.10 15.18 -5.09
CA ASN A 21 -1.95 14.32 -6.27
C ASN A 21 -0.49 13.98 -6.59
N SER A 22 0.46 14.90 -6.34
CA SER A 22 1.87 14.65 -6.67
C SER A 22 2.63 13.84 -5.61
N CYS A 23 2.25 13.92 -4.33
CA CYS A 23 2.92 13.20 -3.24
C CYS A 23 2.04 12.13 -2.58
N GLY A 24 0.73 12.08 -2.87
CA GLY A 24 -0.23 11.21 -2.19
C GLY A 24 0.06 9.73 -2.31
N GLU A 25 0.53 9.27 -3.48
CA GLU A 25 0.94 7.86 -3.67
C GLU A 25 2.16 7.52 -2.80
N SER A 26 3.18 8.39 -2.80
CA SER A 26 4.38 8.21 -1.96
C SER A 26 4.08 8.24 -0.46
N ILE A 27 3.15 9.12 -0.04
CA ILE A 27 2.70 9.22 1.35
C ILE A 27 1.91 7.98 1.74
N LYS A 28 1.04 7.48 0.86
CA LYS A 28 0.29 6.25 1.07
C LYS A 28 1.24 5.06 1.23
N ASP A 29 2.21 4.91 0.33
CA ASP A 29 3.22 3.83 0.41
C ASP A 29 4.01 3.88 1.73
N ALA A 30 4.39 5.09 2.18
CA ALA A 30 5.08 5.28 3.44
C ALA A 30 4.19 4.90 4.65
N LEU A 31 2.92 5.31 4.64
CA LEU A 31 1.94 4.94 5.68
C LEU A 31 1.68 3.43 5.69
N ASP A 32 1.53 2.81 4.52
CA ASP A 32 1.36 1.36 4.35
C ASP A 32 2.57 0.61 4.92
N ALA A 33 3.80 1.06 4.63
CA ALA A 33 5.02 0.46 5.18
C ALA A 33 5.12 0.58 6.70
N ILE A 34 4.76 1.74 7.27
CA ILE A 34 4.71 1.96 8.73
C ILE A 34 3.64 1.05 9.36
N CYS A 35 2.48 0.93 8.73
CA CYS A 35 1.37 0.11 9.20
C CYS A 35 1.71 -1.38 9.16
N ALA A 36 2.29 -1.85 8.07
CA ALA A 36 2.77 -3.21 7.91
C ALA A 36 3.82 -3.57 8.97
N LYS A 37 4.79 -2.69 9.23
CA LYS A 37 5.80 -2.88 10.28
C LYS A 37 5.19 -3.01 11.67
N ASN A 38 4.13 -2.25 11.94
CA ASN A 38 3.44 -2.25 13.23
C ASN A 38 2.28 -3.25 13.31
N LYS A 39 2.01 -4.00 12.23
CA LYS A 39 0.90 -4.96 12.10
C LYS A 39 -0.48 -4.35 12.37
N VAL A 40 -0.68 -3.09 11.98
CA VAL A 40 -1.94 -2.35 12.12
C VAL A 40 -2.49 -2.00 10.74
N GLY A 41 -3.81 -1.95 10.60
CA GLY A 41 -4.46 -1.36 9.43
C GLY A 41 -4.68 0.14 9.65
N HIS A 42 -4.62 0.93 8.58
CA HIS A 42 -5.06 2.33 8.59
C HIS A 42 -6.31 2.52 7.73
N GLY A 43 -7.17 3.43 8.16
CA GLY A 43 -8.35 3.84 7.40
C GLY A 43 -8.02 4.88 6.33
N GLU A 44 -9.05 5.60 5.89
CA GLU A 44 -8.92 6.71 4.95
C GLU A 44 -7.91 7.76 5.45
N ILE A 45 -7.08 8.25 4.52
CA ILE A 45 -6.06 9.25 4.79
C ILE A 45 -6.67 10.63 4.56
N SER A 46 -6.70 11.44 5.60
CA SER A 46 -7.06 12.85 5.51
C SER A 46 -5.81 13.70 5.31
N TYR A 47 -5.87 14.66 4.38
CA TYR A 47 -4.77 15.56 4.07
C TYR A 47 -5.07 16.98 4.54
N GLU A 48 -4.07 17.61 5.14
CA GLU A 48 -4.12 19.00 5.59
C GLU A 48 -2.84 19.71 5.15
N ILE A 49 -2.96 20.96 4.70
CA ILE A 49 -1.81 21.78 4.30
C ILE A 49 -1.66 22.91 5.32
N LEU A 50 -0.53 22.92 6.02
CA LEU A 50 -0.20 23.90 7.05
C LEU A 50 0.90 24.86 6.58
N LYS A 51 0.96 26.03 7.24
CA LYS A 51 1.93 27.08 6.95
C LYS A 51 3.00 27.16 8.05
N PRO A 52 4.23 27.55 7.70
CA PRO A 52 5.23 27.88 8.71
C PRO A 52 4.68 28.90 9.72
N GLY A 53 4.82 28.60 11.01
CA GLY A 53 4.33 29.44 12.10
C GLY A 53 2.96 29.03 12.68
N ASP A 54 2.27 28.03 12.11
CA ASP A 54 1.10 27.42 12.74
C ASP A 54 1.51 26.59 13.98
N ASP A 55 0.61 26.47 14.97
CA ASP A 55 0.87 25.93 16.32
C ASP A 55 1.43 24.50 16.35
N ARG A 56 1.24 23.74 15.27
CA ARG A 56 1.67 22.33 15.14
C ARG A 56 2.74 22.10 14.07
N VAL A 57 3.21 23.16 13.42
CA VAL A 57 4.16 23.05 12.31
C VAL A 57 5.59 23.11 12.84
N PRO A 58 6.43 22.09 12.59
CA PRO A 58 7.83 22.12 12.96
C PRO A 58 8.57 23.28 12.28
N PRO A 59 9.77 23.66 12.75
CA PRO A 59 10.59 24.63 12.04
C PRO A 59 10.88 24.16 10.60
N VAL A 60 10.88 25.10 9.66
CA VAL A 60 11.18 24.82 8.26
C VAL A 60 12.62 24.27 8.16
N PRO A 61 12.86 23.18 7.41
CA PRO A 61 14.19 22.65 7.24
C PRO A 61 15.11 23.67 6.54
N ARG A 62 16.36 23.77 6.99
CA ARG A 62 17.35 24.71 6.45
C ARG A 62 17.48 24.65 4.92
N TRP A 63 17.44 23.45 4.33
CA TRP A 63 17.56 23.27 2.88
C TRP A 63 16.43 23.96 2.10
N LEU A 64 15.25 24.07 2.70
CA LEU A 64 14.09 24.74 2.11
C LEU A 64 14.11 26.25 2.42
N GLU A 65 14.58 26.65 3.61
CA GLU A 65 14.74 28.08 3.99
C GLU A 65 15.79 28.81 3.15
N THR A 66 16.90 28.14 2.78
CA THR A 66 17.99 28.77 2.02
C THR A 66 17.70 28.91 0.53
N THR A 67 16.61 28.32 0.04
CA THR A 67 16.28 28.32 -1.38
C THR A 67 15.44 29.55 -1.71
N ASN A 68 16.00 30.42 -2.56
CA ASN A 68 15.40 31.72 -2.81
C ASN A 68 14.13 31.60 -3.67
N GLY A 69 13.04 32.24 -3.24
CA GLY A 69 11.76 32.23 -3.95
C GLY A 69 10.82 31.06 -3.61
N VAL A 70 11.26 30.11 -2.77
CA VAL A 70 10.43 28.98 -2.31
C VAL A 70 9.30 29.43 -1.40
N ILE A 71 8.14 28.79 -1.52
CA ILE A 71 7.02 28.96 -0.59
C ILE A 71 6.87 27.67 0.22
N PRO A 72 7.51 27.59 1.40
CA PRO A 72 7.48 26.38 2.20
C PRO A 72 6.07 26.11 2.75
N ARG A 73 5.59 24.89 2.52
CA ARG A 73 4.34 24.36 3.06
C ARG A 73 4.56 22.97 3.63
N LEU A 74 3.74 22.62 4.61
CA LEU A 74 3.75 21.31 5.22
C LEU A 74 2.48 20.57 4.81
N LEU A 75 2.62 19.45 4.11
CA LEU A 75 1.53 18.52 3.86
C LEU A 75 1.50 17.50 4.99
N VAL A 76 0.40 17.48 5.74
CA VAL A 76 0.14 16.54 6.83
C VAL A 76 -0.89 15.54 6.36
N ALA A 77 -0.55 14.25 6.49
CA ALA A 77 -1.43 13.14 6.20
C ALA A 77 -1.73 12.40 7.51
N THR A 78 -3.01 12.34 7.87
CA THR A 78 -3.47 11.69 9.09
C THR A 78 -4.33 10.49 8.74
N ALA A 79 -4.04 9.35 9.37
CA ALA A 79 -4.82 8.13 9.22
C ALA A 79 -5.15 7.52 10.58
N LYS A 80 -6.41 7.10 10.74
CA LYS A 80 -6.84 6.34 11.92
C LYS A 80 -6.36 4.91 11.80
N THR A 81 -5.59 4.45 12.76
CA THR A 81 -5.22 3.04 12.88
C THR A 81 -6.21 2.28 13.72
N SER A 82 -6.50 1.09 13.23
CA SER A 82 -7.17 0.07 14.00
C SER A 82 -6.14 -0.99 14.35
N SER A 83 -6.14 -1.42 15.63
CA SER A 83 -5.43 -2.61 16.08
C SER A 83 -6.00 -3.90 15.48
N TYR A 84 -7.00 -3.80 14.61
CA TYR A 84 -7.32 -4.88 13.70
C TYR A 84 -6.05 -5.26 12.95
N ILE A 85 -5.64 -6.51 13.20
CA ILE A 85 -4.66 -7.25 12.42
C ILE A 85 -4.89 -6.86 10.98
N TYR A 86 -3.86 -6.31 10.34
CA TYR A 86 -3.82 -6.09 8.91
C TYR A 86 -4.14 -7.42 8.22
N GLN A 87 -5.43 -7.67 7.98
CA GLN A 87 -5.84 -8.49 6.88
C GLN A 87 -5.50 -7.60 5.70
N GLY A 88 -4.52 -8.01 4.89
CA GLY A 88 -4.34 -7.43 3.57
C GLY A 88 -5.67 -7.40 2.81
N PRO A 89 -5.73 -6.75 1.63
CA PRO A 89 -6.98 -6.58 0.86
C PRO A 89 -7.77 -7.87 0.97
N MET A 90 -8.94 -7.82 1.65
CA MET A 90 -9.67 -8.99 2.18
C MET A 90 -9.45 -10.17 1.25
N GLY A 91 -8.52 -11.04 1.64
CA GLY A 91 -7.99 -12.03 0.72
C GLY A 91 -9.16 -12.85 0.24
N ILE A 92 -9.34 -12.98 -1.07
CA ILE A 92 -10.44 -13.75 -1.64
C ILE A 92 -10.41 -15.19 -1.08
N VAL A 93 -9.22 -15.65 -0.65
CA VAL A 93 -9.01 -16.90 0.09
C VAL A 93 -9.85 -17.00 1.37
N GLY A 94 -10.18 -15.89 2.05
CA GLY A 94 -11.06 -15.88 3.22
C GLY A 94 -12.54 -16.10 2.90
N ASP A 95 -12.98 -15.71 1.70
CA ASP A 95 -14.37 -15.77 1.25
C ASP A 95 -14.68 -17.02 0.39
N LEU A 96 -13.65 -17.77 -0.02
CA LEU A 96 -13.80 -18.98 -0.82
C LEU A 96 -13.98 -20.24 0.03
N ASP A 97 -14.74 -21.20 -0.49
CA ASP A 97 -14.80 -22.54 0.11
C ASP A 97 -13.41 -23.20 0.04
N LYS A 98 -13.08 -23.99 1.06
CA LYS A 98 -11.81 -24.72 1.20
C LYS A 98 -11.47 -25.55 -0.04
N LYS A 99 -12.50 -26.05 -0.74
CA LYS A 99 -12.34 -26.80 -2.00
C LYS A 99 -11.84 -25.93 -3.14
N ASP A 100 -12.31 -24.69 -3.23
CA ASP A 100 -11.94 -23.77 -4.31
C ASP A 100 -10.55 -23.18 -4.07
N ILE A 101 -10.20 -22.89 -2.81
CA ILE A 101 -8.84 -22.50 -2.41
C ILE A 101 -7.84 -23.61 -2.79
N ALA A 102 -8.15 -24.87 -2.45
CA ALA A 102 -7.27 -25.99 -2.77
C ALA A 102 -7.04 -26.13 -4.29
N ARG A 103 -8.07 -25.88 -5.11
CA ARG A 103 -7.94 -25.87 -6.57
C ARG A 103 -7.05 -24.73 -7.06
N LEU A 104 -7.24 -23.52 -6.53
CA LEU A 104 -6.44 -22.35 -6.90
C LEU A 104 -4.97 -22.54 -6.52
N ARG A 105 -4.66 -23.11 -5.35
CA ARG A 105 -3.28 -23.43 -4.96
C ARG A 105 -2.58 -24.36 -5.94
N VAL A 106 -3.26 -25.44 -6.36
CA VAL A 106 -2.72 -26.38 -7.37
C VAL A 106 -2.44 -25.67 -8.70
N ILE A 107 -3.31 -24.75 -9.10
CA ILE A 107 -3.14 -23.97 -10.33
C ILE A 107 -1.92 -23.05 -10.22
N VAL A 108 -1.83 -22.26 -9.14
CA VAL A 108 -0.71 -21.34 -8.91
C VAL A 108 0.62 -22.08 -8.83
N GLN A 109 0.67 -23.23 -8.14
CA GLN A 109 1.85 -24.09 -8.12
C GLN A 109 2.26 -24.56 -9.52
N ARG A 110 1.30 -25.02 -10.32
CA ARG A 110 1.56 -25.50 -11.68
C ARG A 110 2.07 -24.37 -12.59
N VAL A 111 1.45 -23.20 -12.52
CA VAL A 111 1.87 -22.03 -13.30
C VAL A 111 3.26 -21.58 -12.88
N HIS A 112 3.52 -21.46 -11.58
CA HIS A 112 4.83 -21.10 -11.05
C HIS A 112 5.92 -22.09 -11.51
N GLN A 113 5.67 -23.40 -11.45
CA GLN A 113 6.62 -24.40 -11.94
C GLN A 113 6.84 -24.33 -13.46
N LYS A 114 5.83 -23.95 -14.24
CA LYS A 114 5.98 -23.76 -15.69
C LYS A 114 6.94 -22.62 -16.02
N PHE A 115 6.85 -21.50 -15.31
CA PHE A 115 7.70 -20.33 -15.52
C PHE A 115 9.04 -20.42 -14.78
N HIS A 116 9.10 -21.16 -13.67
CA HIS A 116 10.27 -21.30 -12.81
C HIS A 116 10.59 -22.77 -12.49
N PRO A 117 10.92 -23.60 -13.51
CA PRO A 117 11.02 -25.07 -13.37
C PRO A 117 12.15 -25.55 -12.46
N LYS A 118 13.10 -24.67 -12.10
CA LYS A 118 14.24 -25.00 -11.23
C LYS A 118 14.06 -24.50 -9.78
N THR A 119 12.92 -23.90 -9.47
CA THR A 119 12.63 -23.38 -8.13
C THR A 119 11.85 -24.39 -7.30
N THR A 120 11.98 -24.30 -5.98
CA THR A 120 11.17 -25.09 -5.06
C THR A 120 9.67 -24.82 -5.30
N PRO A 121 8.83 -25.85 -5.23
CA PRO A 121 7.38 -25.67 -5.29
C PRO A 121 6.90 -24.70 -4.22
N LEU A 122 5.95 -23.83 -4.58
CA LEU A 122 5.35 -22.89 -3.63
C LEU A 122 4.57 -23.64 -2.55
N THR A 123 4.69 -23.16 -1.32
CA THR A 123 3.88 -23.61 -0.19
C THR A 123 2.47 -23.01 -0.24
N ASP A 124 1.51 -23.65 0.42
CA ASP A 124 0.12 -23.17 0.50
C ASP A 124 -0.01 -21.68 0.89
N PRO A 125 0.69 -21.18 1.93
CA PRO A 125 0.63 -19.76 2.28
C PRO A 125 1.22 -18.83 1.21
N GLU A 126 2.19 -19.30 0.41
CA GLU A 126 2.75 -18.53 -0.70
C GLU A 126 1.78 -18.47 -1.88
N CYS A 127 1.06 -19.56 -2.13
CA CYS A 127 -0.03 -19.58 -3.10
C CYS A 127 -1.16 -18.65 -2.69
N ASP A 128 -1.56 -18.66 -1.42
CA ASP A 128 -2.62 -17.77 -0.90
C ASP A 128 -2.25 -16.30 -1.10
N ARG A 129 -0.99 -15.92 -0.82
CA ARG A 129 -0.49 -14.56 -1.09
C ARG A 129 -0.58 -14.18 -2.56
N ILE A 130 -0.25 -15.09 -3.49
CA ILE A 130 -0.33 -14.82 -4.93
C ILE A 130 -1.78 -14.66 -5.38
N ILE A 131 -2.68 -15.51 -4.86
CA ILE A 131 -4.13 -15.43 -5.14
C ILE A 131 -4.69 -14.08 -4.66
N ASP A 132 -4.32 -13.67 -3.46
CA ASP A 132 -4.78 -12.41 -2.86
C ASP A 132 -4.17 -11.18 -3.54
N GLN A 133 -2.92 -11.26 -4.01
CA GLN A 133 -2.24 -10.14 -4.67
C GLN A 133 -2.69 -9.90 -6.12
N GLN A 134 -3.03 -10.96 -6.86
CA GLN A 134 -3.38 -10.84 -8.29
C GLN A 134 -4.88 -10.67 -8.53
N GLY A 135 -5.73 -11.03 -7.56
CA GLY A 135 -7.18 -11.02 -7.72
C GLY A 135 -7.70 -12.16 -8.60
N MET A 136 -8.96 -12.54 -8.38
CA MET A 136 -9.59 -13.69 -9.07
C MET A 136 -9.62 -13.51 -10.59
N ASP A 137 -9.85 -12.28 -11.09
CA ASP A 137 -9.99 -12.01 -12.52
C ASP A 137 -8.70 -12.32 -13.30
N VAL A 138 -7.53 -12.00 -12.73
CA VAL A 138 -6.23 -12.27 -13.36
C VAL A 138 -5.92 -13.77 -13.34
N VAL A 139 -6.24 -14.46 -12.24
CA VAL A 139 -6.07 -15.92 -12.14
C VAL A 139 -6.99 -16.65 -13.13
N MET A 140 -8.23 -16.17 -13.29
CA MET A 140 -9.22 -16.72 -14.22
C MET A 140 -8.92 -16.41 -15.69
N ASP A 141 -8.34 -15.24 -16.00
CA ASP A 141 -7.89 -14.92 -17.35
C ASP A 141 -6.63 -15.72 -17.75
N GLN A 142 -5.70 -15.96 -16.82
CA GLN A 142 -4.58 -16.89 -17.07
C GLN A 142 -5.06 -18.34 -17.27
N LEU A 143 -6.14 -18.75 -16.59
CA LEU A 143 -6.80 -20.04 -16.80
C LEU A 143 -7.44 -20.14 -18.20
N ARG A 144 -8.14 -19.10 -18.66
CA ARG A 144 -8.73 -19.05 -20.01
C ARG A 144 -7.65 -19.05 -21.09
N SER A 145 -6.56 -18.31 -20.90
CA SER A 145 -5.44 -18.27 -21.85
C SER A 145 -4.66 -19.59 -21.92
N SER A 146 -4.67 -20.40 -20.86
CA SER A 146 -4.01 -21.72 -20.85
C SER A 146 -4.85 -22.84 -21.49
N THR A 147 -6.09 -22.55 -21.87
CA THR A 147 -7.04 -23.52 -22.46
C THR A 147 -7.24 -23.30 -23.96
N VAL A 148 -6.58 -22.30 -24.56
CA VAL A 148 -6.57 -22.09 -26.00
C VAL A 148 -5.19 -22.50 -26.53
N ASN A 149 -5.17 -23.63 -27.24
CA ASN A 149 -4.06 -24.09 -28.08
C ASN A 149 -3.66 -23.03 -29.11
#